data_AF-A0AB33T278-F1
#
_entry.id   AF-A0AB33T278-F1
#
_cell.length_a   1.000
_cell.length_b   1.000
_cell.length_c   1.000
_cell.angle_alpha   90.00
_cell.angle_beta   90.00
_cell.angle_gamma   90.00
#
_symmetry.space_group_name_H-M   'P 1'
#
loop_
_entity.id
_entity.type
_entity.pdbx_description
1 polymer ?
#
loop_
_entity_poly.entity_id
_entity_poly.type
_entity_poly.pdbx_seq_one_letter_code
_entity_poly.pdbx_strand_id
1 'polypeptide(L)'
;MSTTANTQCGRFTAALTFAVTAAACGTAAPAAADPTGCENPTPAMAEFCTGIEDLKGLGTTTTPATTTAPSSGSGGGGGLGEFVSDHAIWIVLIVGGLIVWAVIAGLRSETADKEKEVAGADAAALARGRAIAADHHAVQVQAARELAAEQMPDPSVYDPDGIGLAPPPMPEPVLPPAPPMSDEDLQRYATFGAYVPWETGTAFAQAITRSGDDAPIRSAWLQACQLAGLGETDPETGTFTPAATVAWIAAVGDGDVEISVDTRDYSIGDQQLNRVRPHLERTARVESASPFQRDAARDWFTTRLSMNTAPTAVGQAQPAKELTAAPIDYNDDGDWV
;
A
#
# COMPACT_ATOMS: atom_id res chain seq x y z
N MET A 1 37.53 10.85 -10.28
CA MET A 1 37.08 9.84 -11.26
C MET A 1 35.61 9.58 -10.99
N SER A 2 34.83 9.59 -12.07
CA SER A 2 33.37 9.52 -12.29
C SER A 2 32.43 9.11 -11.13
N THR A 3 31.39 9.90 -10.81
CA THR A 3 29.98 9.86 -11.33
C THR A 3 29.26 8.56 -10.94
N THR A 4 28.18 8.53 -10.13
CA THR A 4 26.80 8.94 -10.50
C THR A 4 25.90 9.24 -9.28
N ALA A 5 24.98 10.19 -9.49
CA ALA A 5 23.97 10.83 -8.63
C ALA A 5 22.73 9.94 -8.32
N ASN A 6 22.09 10.07 -7.14
CA ASN A 6 20.82 10.79 -6.84
C ASN A 6 19.55 10.13 -7.46
N THR A 7 18.42 9.95 -6.78
CA THR A 7 17.37 10.98 -6.62
C THR A 7 16.27 10.53 -5.62
N GLN A 8 15.84 11.48 -4.78
CA GLN A 8 14.62 11.47 -3.96
C GLN A 8 13.35 11.26 -4.80
N CYS A 9 12.29 10.66 -4.23
CA CYS A 9 10.93 11.02 -4.60
C CYS A 9 9.99 10.77 -3.42
N GLY A 10 9.43 11.86 -2.89
CA GLY A 10 8.34 11.85 -1.94
C GLY A 10 7.03 12.25 -2.61
N ARG A 11 5.93 11.79 -1.98
CA ARG A 11 4.55 12.28 -1.99
C ARG A 11 3.80 12.34 -3.33
N PHE A 12 2.67 11.64 -3.40
CA PHE A 12 1.34 12.19 -3.77
C PHE A 12 0.29 11.06 -3.66
N THR A 13 -0.58 11.12 -2.65
CA THR A 13 -1.85 10.38 -2.67
C THR A 13 -2.94 11.39 -2.37
N ALA A 14 -3.42 12.03 -3.44
CA ALA A 14 -4.58 12.90 -3.42
C ALA A 14 -5.85 12.06 -3.63
N ALA A 15 -6.90 12.49 -2.95
CA ALA A 15 -8.20 11.85 -2.82
C ALA A 15 -8.91 11.56 -4.14
N LEU A 16 -9.59 10.43 -4.20
CA LEU A 16 -10.40 10.00 -5.33
C LEU A 16 -11.88 10.02 -4.92
N THR A 17 -12.52 11.19 -5.05
CA THR A 17 -13.96 11.36 -4.87
C THR A 17 -14.63 11.33 -6.25
N PHE A 18 -15.16 10.17 -6.65
CA PHE A 18 -16.03 10.09 -7.83
C PHE A 18 -17.45 10.52 -7.45
N ALA A 19 -17.83 11.74 -7.83
CA ALA A 19 -19.24 12.15 -7.90
C ALA A 19 -19.80 11.80 -9.29
N VAL A 20 -20.69 10.81 -9.32
CA VAL A 20 -21.51 10.48 -10.50
C VAL A 20 -22.68 11.47 -10.56
N THR A 21 -22.66 12.37 -11.55
CA THR A 21 -23.87 13.08 -11.98
C THR A 21 -23.81 13.29 -13.49
N ALA A 22 -24.42 12.37 -14.23
CA ALA A 22 -24.74 12.54 -15.63
C ALA A 22 -26.26 12.54 -15.77
N ALA A 23 -26.87 13.71 -15.98
CA ALA A 23 -28.06 13.88 -16.81
C ALA A 23 -28.44 15.36 -16.95
N ALA A 24 -28.65 15.76 -18.22
CA ALA A 24 -29.46 16.87 -18.71
C ALA A 24 -28.87 18.31 -18.65
N CYS A 25 -28.35 18.76 -19.80
CA CYS A 25 -28.99 19.79 -20.63
C CYS A 25 -28.27 19.92 -21.98
N GLY A 26 -29.05 19.92 -23.07
CA GLY A 26 -28.55 20.09 -24.44
C GLY A 26 -28.39 21.56 -24.85
N THR A 27 -27.86 21.72 -26.06
CA THR A 27 -27.76 22.94 -26.89
C THR A 27 -26.67 23.96 -26.55
N ALA A 28 -25.48 23.80 -27.17
CA ALA A 28 -24.79 24.80 -28.01
C ALA A 28 -23.32 24.36 -28.21
N ALA A 29 -22.89 24.14 -29.46
CA ALA A 29 -21.48 23.99 -29.77
C ALA A 29 -20.80 25.38 -29.64
N PRO A 30 -19.73 25.56 -28.85
CA PRO A 30 -19.01 26.82 -28.86
C PRO A 30 -18.28 26.97 -30.20
N ALA A 31 -18.47 28.13 -30.83
CA ALA A 31 -17.71 28.58 -31.98
C ALA A 31 -16.21 28.60 -31.66
N ALA A 32 -15.41 28.39 -32.71
CA ALA A 32 -13.94 28.33 -32.71
C ALA A 32 -13.28 29.31 -31.72
N ALA A 33 -12.65 28.75 -30.69
CA ALA A 33 -11.63 29.44 -29.91
C ALA A 33 -10.27 29.14 -30.54
N ASP A 34 -9.59 30.18 -31.00
CA ASP A 34 -8.20 30.11 -31.45
C ASP A 34 -7.31 29.90 -30.21
N PRO A 35 -6.53 28.80 -30.09
CA PRO A 35 -5.76 28.53 -28.88
C PRO A 35 -4.49 29.39 -28.85
N THR A 36 -4.65 30.64 -28.41
CA THR A 36 -3.54 31.50 -28.00
C THR A 36 -3.05 31.04 -26.63
N GLY A 37 -2.20 30.01 -26.61
CA GLY A 37 -1.65 29.47 -25.36
C GLY A 37 -0.38 28.63 -25.46
N CYS A 38 0.07 28.23 -26.66
CA CYS A 38 1.26 27.39 -26.83
C CYS A 38 2.58 28.17 -26.98
N GLU A 39 2.57 29.50 -26.80
CA GLU A 39 3.81 30.30 -26.88
C GLU A 39 4.69 30.15 -25.63
N ASN A 40 4.15 29.65 -24.51
CA ASN A 40 4.91 29.27 -23.29
C ASN A 40 4.12 28.22 -22.45
N PRO A 41 4.15 26.92 -22.78
CA PRO A 41 3.37 25.91 -22.06
C PRO A 41 3.94 25.62 -20.67
N THR A 42 3.06 25.46 -19.68
CA THR A 42 3.42 24.84 -18.40
C THR A 42 3.72 23.34 -18.62
N PRO A 43 4.48 22.66 -17.73
CA PRO A 43 4.81 21.25 -17.90
C PRO A 43 3.58 20.34 -18.05
N ALA A 44 2.43 20.72 -17.46
CA ALA A 44 1.16 19.99 -17.58
C ALA A 44 0.45 20.18 -18.94
N MET A 45 0.83 21.20 -19.73
CA MET A 45 0.22 21.52 -21.02
C MET A 45 1.15 21.23 -22.21
N ALA A 46 2.41 20.83 -21.95
CA ALA A 46 3.39 20.55 -23.00
C ALA A 46 2.93 19.42 -23.93
N GLU A 47 2.38 18.33 -23.38
CA GLU A 47 1.92 17.17 -24.14
C GLU A 47 0.72 17.52 -25.05
N PHE A 48 -0.19 18.38 -24.56
CA PHE A 48 -1.33 18.89 -25.34
C PHE A 48 -0.90 19.79 -26.50
N CYS A 49 0.05 20.71 -26.27
CA CYS A 49 0.59 21.57 -27.33
C CYS A 49 1.38 20.78 -28.39
N THR A 50 2.09 19.72 -27.98
CA THR A 50 2.82 18.84 -28.91
C THR A 50 1.84 18.14 -29.86
N GLY A 51 0.69 17.68 -29.35
CA GLY A 51 -0.37 17.08 -30.18
C GLY A 51 -0.98 18.04 -31.21
N ILE A 52 -1.05 19.35 -30.89
CA ILE A 52 -1.55 20.37 -31.82
C ILE A 52 -0.52 20.70 -32.93
N GLU A 53 0.77 20.68 -32.62
CA GLU A 53 1.84 20.84 -33.63
C GLU A 53 1.90 19.66 -34.61
N ASP A 54 1.71 18.43 -34.12
CA ASP A 54 1.68 17.24 -34.96
C ASP A 54 0.50 17.26 -35.95
N LEU A 55 -0.64 17.84 -35.53
CA LEU A 55 -1.80 18.11 -36.39
C LEU A 55 -1.54 19.21 -37.44
N LYS A 56 -0.68 20.19 -37.15
CA LYS A 56 -0.26 21.21 -38.14
C LYS A 56 0.69 20.63 -39.19
N GLY A 57 1.45 19.57 -38.87
CA GLY A 57 2.31 18.86 -39.81
C GLY A 57 1.56 18.08 -40.89
N LEU A 58 0.29 17.75 -40.64
CA LEU A 58 -0.63 17.08 -41.58
C LEU A 58 -1.44 18.14 -42.34
N GLY A 59 -0.76 18.80 -43.28
CA GLY A 59 -1.21 20.04 -43.93
C GLY A 59 -2.69 20.13 -44.35
N THR A 60 -3.34 21.20 -43.90
CA THR A 60 -4.40 21.92 -44.63
C THR A 60 -4.28 23.42 -44.31
N THR A 61 -3.31 24.09 -44.94
CA THR A 61 -3.33 25.56 -45.04
C THR A 61 -4.44 25.97 -45.99
N THR A 62 -5.57 26.44 -45.45
CA THR A 62 -6.52 27.28 -46.20
C THR A 62 -6.84 28.51 -45.36
N THR A 63 -6.09 29.58 -45.61
CA THR A 63 -6.41 30.94 -45.19
C THR A 63 -7.80 31.33 -45.73
N PRO A 64 -8.67 32.02 -44.96
CA PRO A 64 -9.94 32.49 -45.49
C PRO A 64 -9.69 33.67 -46.45
N ALA A 65 -9.93 33.46 -47.74
CA ALA A 65 -9.94 34.54 -48.72
C ALA A 65 -11.30 35.25 -48.70
N THR A 66 -11.27 36.54 -48.39
CA THR A 66 -12.33 37.52 -48.59
C THR A 66 -12.84 37.57 -50.04
N THR A 67 -14.13 37.86 -50.15
CA THR A 67 -14.95 37.99 -51.37
C THR A 67 -14.39 38.91 -52.46
N THR A 68 -14.45 38.46 -53.72
CA THR A 68 -14.72 39.32 -54.90
C THR A 68 -15.25 38.50 -56.08
N ALA A 69 -16.41 38.89 -56.62
CA ALA A 69 -16.76 38.72 -58.04
C ALA A 69 -16.29 40.00 -58.80
N PRO A 70 -16.14 40.07 -60.15
CA PRO A 70 -16.75 39.23 -61.20
C PRO A 70 -15.84 38.90 -62.43
N SER A 71 -16.48 38.33 -63.47
CA SER A 71 -16.20 38.40 -64.92
C SER A 71 -15.47 37.24 -65.65
N SER A 72 -16.27 36.61 -66.53
CA SER A 72 -15.98 36.06 -67.87
C SER A 72 -14.60 35.47 -68.20
N GLY A 73 -14.58 34.19 -68.57
CA GLY A 73 -13.46 33.59 -69.31
C GLY A 73 -13.68 32.13 -69.65
N SER A 74 -13.88 31.86 -70.94
CA SER A 74 -13.96 30.54 -71.60
C SER A 74 -12.66 29.73 -71.45
N GLY A 75 -12.76 28.40 -71.37
CA GLY A 75 -11.63 27.49 -71.66
C GLY A 75 -11.70 26.15 -70.94
N GLY A 76 -11.79 25.06 -71.69
CA GLY A 76 -12.02 23.70 -71.21
C GLY A 76 -10.82 22.95 -70.60
N GLY A 77 -11.12 21.74 -70.12
CA GLY A 77 -10.21 20.73 -69.57
C GLY A 77 -10.69 20.31 -68.18
N GLY A 78 -11.31 19.16 -67.90
CA GLY A 78 -11.02 17.81 -68.40
C GLY A 78 -10.25 17.05 -67.31
N GLY A 79 -10.96 16.41 -66.38
CA GLY A 79 -10.41 15.37 -65.48
C GLY A 79 -10.47 15.67 -63.97
N LEU A 80 -10.90 14.67 -63.19
CA LEU A 80 -10.86 14.54 -61.71
C LEU A 80 -11.82 15.38 -60.84
N GLY A 81 -12.32 16.54 -61.29
CA GLY A 81 -13.18 17.41 -60.47
C GLY A 81 -14.60 16.88 -60.20
N GLU A 82 -15.16 16.09 -61.11
CA GLU A 82 -16.58 15.70 -61.05
C GLU A 82 -16.85 14.47 -60.16
N PHE A 83 -15.86 13.59 -59.96
CA PHE A 83 -15.96 12.46 -59.03
C PHE A 83 -15.96 12.92 -57.56
N VAL A 84 -15.16 13.94 -57.24
CA VAL A 84 -15.03 14.46 -55.88
C VAL A 84 -16.31 15.19 -55.45
N SER A 85 -16.97 15.92 -56.36
CA SER A 85 -18.21 16.64 -56.04
C SER A 85 -19.40 15.72 -55.74
N ASP A 86 -19.49 14.55 -56.38
CA ASP A 86 -20.62 13.61 -56.19
C ASP A 86 -20.38 12.60 -55.06
N HIS A 87 -19.13 12.40 -54.64
CA HIS A 87 -18.75 11.46 -53.57
C HIS A 87 -18.22 12.13 -52.29
N ALA A 88 -18.11 13.46 -52.23
CA ALA A 88 -17.60 14.21 -51.08
C ALA A 88 -18.36 13.87 -49.78
N ILE A 89 -19.68 13.72 -49.83
CA ILE A 89 -20.50 13.40 -48.66
C ILE A 89 -20.19 11.99 -48.14
N TRP A 90 -20.01 11.02 -49.03
CA TRP A 90 -19.62 9.65 -48.66
C TRP A 90 -18.20 9.57 -48.09
N ILE A 91 -17.26 10.33 -48.65
CA ILE A 91 -15.88 10.39 -48.17
C ILE A 91 -15.85 10.96 -46.75
N VAL A 92 -16.59 12.05 -46.47
CA VAL A 92 -16.65 12.64 -45.12
C VAL A 92 -17.29 11.68 -44.11
N LEU A 93 -18.34 10.94 -44.48
CA LEU A 93 -18.96 9.95 -43.59
C LEU A 93 -18.05 8.76 -43.30
N ILE A 94 -17.33 8.26 -44.30
CA ILE A 94 -16.39 7.14 -44.14
C ILE A 94 -15.20 7.57 -43.28
N VAL A 95 -14.59 8.73 -43.57
CA VAL A 95 -13.45 9.25 -42.81
C VAL A 95 -13.87 9.61 -41.39
N GLY A 96 -15.01 10.29 -41.22
CA GLY A 96 -15.56 10.60 -39.89
C GLY A 96 -15.90 9.34 -39.09
N GLY A 97 -16.49 8.33 -39.72
CA GLY A 97 -16.78 7.04 -39.11
C GLY A 97 -15.51 6.28 -38.69
N LEU A 98 -14.45 6.31 -39.51
CA LEU A 98 -13.17 5.69 -39.18
C LEU A 98 -12.46 6.39 -38.02
N ILE A 99 -12.52 7.72 -37.94
CA ILE A 99 -11.93 8.49 -36.83
C ILE A 99 -12.66 8.16 -35.52
N VAL A 100 -14.00 8.20 -35.53
CA VAL A 100 -14.81 7.86 -34.34
C VAL A 100 -14.56 6.40 -33.90
N TRP A 101 -14.47 5.47 -34.86
CA TRP A 101 -14.15 4.08 -34.57
C TRP A 101 -12.74 3.91 -33.96
N ALA A 102 -11.73 4.61 -34.49
CA ALA A 102 -10.37 4.57 -33.96
C ALA A 102 -10.27 5.10 -32.53
N VAL A 103 -11.01 6.18 -32.19
CA VAL A 103 -11.06 6.71 -30.82
C VAL A 103 -11.73 5.72 -29.85
N ILE A 104 -12.85 5.10 -30.26
CA ILE A 104 -13.54 4.09 -29.42
C ILE A 104 -12.69 2.83 -29.25
N ALA A 105 -11.99 2.40 -30.31
CA ALA A 105 -11.09 1.26 -30.26
C ALA A 105 -9.87 1.54 -29.36
N GLY A 106 -9.29 2.75 -29.44
CA GLY A 106 -8.18 3.20 -28.60
C GLY A 106 -8.54 3.24 -27.10
N LEU A 107 -9.71 3.77 -26.74
CA LEU A 107 -10.18 3.78 -25.36
C LEU A 107 -10.39 2.36 -24.81
N ARG A 108 -10.88 1.42 -25.65
CA ARG A 108 -11.04 0.01 -25.27
C ARG A 108 -9.71 -0.74 -25.15
N SER A 109 -8.71 -0.41 -25.98
CA SER A 109 -7.37 -1.00 -25.84
C SER A 109 -6.68 -0.53 -24.57
N GLU A 110 -6.79 0.75 -24.21
CA GLU A 110 -6.22 1.25 -22.95
C GLU A 110 -6.84 0.58 -21.71
N THR A 111 -8.16 0.37 -21.70
CA THR A 111 -8.81 -0.35 -20.60
C THR A 111 -8.38 -1.82 -20.58
N ALA A 112 -8.29 -2.47 -21.74
CA ALA A 112 -7.90 -3.88 -21.82
C ALA A 112 -6.43 -4.10 -21.42
N ASP A 113 -5.55 -3.15 -21.72
CA ASP A 113 -4.14 -3.23 -21.35
C ASP A 113 -3.95 -2.96 -19.85
N LYS A 114 -4.70 -2.02 -19.26
CA LYS A 114 -4.76 -1.83 -17.80
C LYS A 114 -5.31 -3.06 -17.08
N GLU A 115 -6.36 -3.68 -17.59
CA GLU A 115 -6.92 -4.91 -17.01
C GLU A 115 -5.91 -6.06 -17.03
N LYS A 116 -5.17 -6.24 -18.12
CA LYS A 116 -4.10 -7.24 -18.20
C LYS A 116 -2.95 -6.95 -17.25
N GLU A 117 -2.57 -5.68 -17.11
CA GLU A 117 -1.51 -5.27 -16.18
C GLU A 117 -1.90 -5.56 -14.74
N VAL A 118 -3.13 -5.21 -14.34
CA VAL A 118 -3.69 -5.51 -13.02
C VAL A 118 -3.77 -7.02 -12.80
N ALA A 119 -4.33 -7.78 -13.75
CA ALA A 119 -4.39 -9.23 -13.66
C ALA A 119 -3.00 -9.89 -13.56
N GLY A 120 -2.01 -9.34 -14.26
CA GLY A 120 -0.61 -9.77 -14.17
C GLY A 120 0.01 -9.48 -12.80
N ALA A 121 -0.25 -8.29 -12.25
CA ALA A 121 0.20 -7.90 -10.92
C ALA A 121 -0.40 -8.79 -9.83
N ASP A 122 -1.69 -9.11 -9.93
CA ASP A 122 -2.40 -10.01 -9.01
C ASP A 122 -1.82 -11.42 -9.07
N ALA A 123 -1.61 -11.96 -10.28
CA ALA A 123 -0.98 -13.27 -10.45
C ALA A 123 0.43 -13.32 -9.83
N ALA A 124 1.22 -12.26 -9.99
CA ALA A 124 2.54 -12.14 -9.38
C ALA A 124 2.47 -12.05 -7.85
N ALA A 125 1.49 -11.32 -7.30
CA ALA A 125 1.27 -11.26 -5.85
C ALA A 125 0.90 -12.62 -5.27
N LEU A 126 -0.05 -13.34 -5.90
CA LEU A 126 -0.41 -14.69 -5.49
C LEU A 126 0.77 -15.66 -5.57
N ALA A 127 1.59 -15.57 -6.63
CA ALA A 127 2.80 -16.39 -6.75
C ALA A 127 3.81 -16.11 -5.62
N ARG A 128 4.04 -14.84 -5.27
CA ARG A 128 4.86 -14.46 -4.11
C ARG A 128 4.27 -15.02 -2.80
N GLY A 129 2.97 -14.89 -2.61
CA GLY A 129 2.28 -15.46 -1.44
C GLY A 129 2.47 -16.97 -1.32
N ARG A 130 2.42 -17.70 -2.44
CA ARG A 130 2.63 -19.16 -2.46
C ARG A 130 4.06 -19.52 -2.07
N ALA A 131 5.04 -18.77 -2.57
CA ALA A 131 6.45 -18.96 -2.21
C ALA A 131 6.66 -18.74 -0.70
N ILE A 132 6.14 -17.63 -0.15
CA ILE A 132 6.22 -17.34 1.29
C ILE A 132 5.58 -18.44 2.13
N ALA A 133 4.41 -18.92 1.74
CA ALA A 133 3.71 -20.00 2.44
C ALA A 133 4.52 -21.32 2.40
N ALA A 134 5.07 -21.68 1.24
CA ALA A 134 5.90 -22.87 1.08
C ALA A 134 7.19 -22.79 1.91
N ASP A 135 7.88 -21.64 1.87
CA ASP A 135 9.12 -21.41 2.61
C ASP A 135 8.87 -21.50 4.12
N HIS A 136 7.81 -20.86 4.62
CA HIS A 136 7.43 -20.95 6.03
C HIS A 136 7.11 -22.40 6.43
N HIS A 137 6.34 -23.14 5.62
CA HIS A 137 6.01 -24.54 5.92
C HIS A 137 7.25 -25.44 5.92
N ALA A 138 8.18 -25.23 4.99
CA ALA A 138 9.42 -25.98 4.91
C ALA A 138 10.28 -25.80 6.17
N VAL A 139 10.40 -24.56 6.68
CA VAL A 139 11.11 -24.26 7.94
C VAL A 139 10.46 -25.01 9.11
N GLN A 140 9.14 -24.98 9.21
CA GLN A 140 8.40 -25.62 10.31
C GLN A 140 8.49 -27.16 10.25
N VAL A 141 8.43 -27.75 9.05
CA VAL A 141 8.64 -29.19 8.85
C VAL A 141 10.06 -29.61 9.22
N GLN A 142 11.05 -28.80 8.89
CA GLN A 142 12.44 -29.07 9.24
C GLN A 142 12.65 -29.04 10.76
N ALA A 143 12.13 -28.02 11.44
CA ALA A 143 12.17 -27.93 12.90
C ALA A 143 11.47 -29.12 13.58
N ALA A 144 10.31 -29.56 13.06
CA ALA A 144 9.61 -30.74 13.59
C ALA A 144 10.41 -32.04 13.42
N ARG A 145 11.17 -32.17 12.33
CA ARG A 145 12.05 -33.33 12.10
C ARG A 145 13.26 -33.31 13.01
N GLU A 146 13.86 -32.15 13.24
CA GLU A 146 14.98 -31.98 14.16
C GLU A 146 14.56 -32.33 15.59
N LEU A 147 13.40 -31.85 16.04
CA LEU A 147 12.85 -32.16 17.36
C LEU A 147 12.53 -33.67 17.51
N ALA A 148 12.11 -34.34 16.44
CA ALA A 148 11.92 -35.79 16.46
C ALA A 148 13.27 -36.55 16.52
N ALA A 149 14.31 -36.03 15.88
CA ALA A 149 15.66 -36.61 15.96
C ALA A 149 16.28 -36.44 17.36
N GLU A 150 16.02 -35.32 18.04
CA GLU A 150 16.45 -35.10 19.44
C GLU A 150 15.80 -36.07 20.44
N GLN A 151 14.63 -36.63 20.11
CA GLN A 151 13.97 -37.65 20.92
C GLN A 151 14.57 -39.04 20.76
N MET A 152 15.60 -39.21 19.91
CA MET A 152 16.29 -40.48 19.81
C MET A 152 16.94 -40.86 21.14
N PRO A 153 16.73 -42.09 21.64
CA PRO A 153 17.43 -42.58 22.81
C PRO A 153 18.94 -42.57 22.58
N ASP A 154 19.69 -42.19 23.62
CA ASP A 154 21.14 -42.28 23.62
C ASP A 154 21.60 -43.73 23.34
N PRO A 155 22.69 -43.97 22.60
CA PRO A 155 23.25 -45.29 22.37
C PRO A 155 23.43 -46.14 23.63
N SER A 156 23.74 -45.53 24.77
CA SER A 156 23.84 -46.20 26.07
C SER A 156 22.53 -46.88 26.52
N VAL A 157 21.38 -46.45 25.98
CA VAL A 157 20.05 -47.02 26.29
C VAL A 157 19.75 -48.27 25.47
N TYR A 158 20.18 -48.34 24.20
CA TYR A 158 19.82 -49.43 23.28
C TYR A 158 21.00 -50.31 22.85
N ASP A 159 22.24 -49.85 22.98
CA ASP A 159 23.49 -50.58 22.75
C ASP A 159 24.48 -50.37 23.92
N PRO A 160 24.12 -50.78 25.16
CA PRO A 160 24.96 -50.55 26.34
C PRO A 160 26.33 -51.25 26.26
N ASP A 161 26.39 -52.37 25.55
CA ASP A 161 27.60 -53.20 25.41
C ASP A 161 28.44 -52.83 24.17
N GLY A 162 27.99 -51.86 23.36
CA GLY A 162 28.70 -51.41 22.16
C GLY A 162 28.87 -52.51 21.10
N ILE A 163 27.95 -53.46 21.04
CA ILE A 163 28.01 -54.60 20.12
C ILE A 163 27.51 -54.23 18.71
N GLY A 164 27.15 -52.96 18.48
CA GLY A 164 26.70 -52.44 17.19
C GLY A 164 25.23 -52.72 16.95
N LEU A 165 24.39 -52.67 17.99
CA LEU A 165 22.95 -52.80 17.82
C LEU A 165 22.43 -51.65 16.96
N ALA A 166 21.58 -51.99 15.99
CA ALA A 166 20.97 -50.97 15.16
C ALA A 166 20.11 -50.04 16.04
N PRO A 167 20.19 -48.71 15.83
CA PRO A 167 19.35 -47.78 16.55
C PRO A 167 17.86 -48.11 16.34
N PRO A 168 17.01 -47.82 17.34
CA PRO A 168 15.57 -47.95 17.18
C PRO A 168 15.09 -47.08 16.00
N PRO A 169 13.95 -47.44 15.36
CA PRO A 169 13.38 -46.60 14.32
C PRO A 169 13.15 -45.18 14.86
N MET A 170 13.50 -44.18 14.04
CA MET A 170 13.34 -42.77 14.39
C MET A 170 11.87 -42.50 14.77
N PRO A 171 11.61 -41.74 15.85
CA PRO A 171 10.27 -41.28 16.17
C PRO A 171 9.65 -40.57 14.97
N GLU A 172 8.38 -40.90 14.66
CA GLU A 172 7.69 -40.25 13.55
C GLU A 172 7.45 -38.77 13.89
N PRO A 173 7.94 -37.82 13.08
CA PRO A 173 7.79 -36.41 13.38
C PRO A 173 6.32 -35.99 13.23
N VAL A 174 5.80 -35.29 14.24
CA VAL A 174 4.49 -34.64 14.14
C VAL A 174 4.63 -33.41 13.27
N LEU A 175 4.27 -33.53 12.00
CA LEU A 175 4.41 -32.45 11.04
C LEU A 175 3.35 -31.36 11.25
N PRO A 176 3.73 -30.08 11.17
CA PRO A 176 2.77 -28.98 11.26
C PRO A 176 1.85 -28.97 10.02
N PRO A 177 0.58 -28.55 10.18
CA PRO A 177 -0.36 -28.46 9.07
C PRO A 177 0.14 -27.49 8.00
N ALA A 178 -0.22 -27.76 6.75
CA ALA A 178 0.07 -26.86 5.65
C ALA A 178 -0.65 -25.51 5.86
N PRO A 179 -0.02 -24.38 5.52
CA PRO A 179 -0.64 -23.07 5.62
C PRO A 179 -1.85 -22.96 4.67
N PRO A 180 -2.85 -22.11 5.00
CA PRO A 180 -3.94 -21.80 4.09
C PRO A 180 -3.45 -21.20 2.77
N MET A 181 -4.01 -21.67 1.65
CA MET A 181 -3.60 -21.32 0.27
C MET A 181 -4.73 -20.66 -0.54
N SER A 182 -5.75 -20.10 0.12
CA SER A 182 -6.78 -19.33 -0.58
C SER A 182 -6.17 -18.04 -1.16
N ASP A 183 -6.75 -17.50 -2.24
CA ASP A 183 -6.20 -16.30 -2.87
C ASP A 183 -6.11 -15.11 -1.90
N GLU A 184 -7.08 -14.95 -0.99
CA GLU A 184 -7.04 -13.94 0.08
C GLU A 184 -5.86 -14.14 1.02
N ASP A 185 -5.58 -15.38 1.42
CA ASP A 185 -4.45 -15.68 2.32
C ASP A 185 -3.11 -15.43 1.61
N LEU A 186 -2.99 -15.81 0.34
CA LEU A 186 -1.79 -15.58 -0.46
C LEU A 186 -1.55 -14.09 -0.70
N GLN A 187 -2.60 -13.33 -0.98
CA GLN A 187 -2.53 -11.88 -1.12
C GLN A 187 -2.05 -11.24 0.18
N ARG A 188 -2.59 -11.66 1.33
CA ARG A 188 -2.12 -11.20 2.64
C ARG A 188 -0.64 -11.50 2.85
N TYR A 189 -0.19 -12.72 2.60
CA TYR A 189 1.23 -13.07 2.75
C TYR A 189 2.12 -12.20 1.86
N ALA A 190 1.67 -11.91 0.63
CA ALA A 190 2.39 -11.04 -0.28
C ALA A 190 2.43 -9.57 0.20
N THR A 191 1.33 -9.06 0.79
CA THR A 191 1.22 -7.71 1.34
C THR A 191 2.18 -7.51 2.51
N PHE A 192 2.25 -8.47 3.43
CA PHE A 192 3.11 -8.39 4.62
C PHE A 192 4.53 -8.94 4.39
N GLY A 193 4.78 -9.60 3.26
CA GLY A 193 6.07 -10.22 2.94
C GLY A 193 6.43 -11.41 3.85
N ALA A 194 5.47 -11.95 4.59
CA ALA A 194 5.67 -13.03 5.55
C ALA A 194 4.39 -13.85 5.74
N TYR A 195 4.52 -15.07 6.28
CA TYR A 195 3.37 -15.84 6.73
C TYR A 195 2.73 -15.12 7.93
N VAL A 196 1.47 -14.75 7.78
CA VAL A 196 0.69 -14.04 8.81
C VAL A 196 -0.62 -14.79 9.04
N PRO A 197 -0.81 -15.42 10.21
CA PRO A 197 -2.06 -16.10 10.52
C PRO A 197 -3.20 -15.08 10.63
N TRP A 198 -4.36 -15.43 10.07
CA TRP A 198 -5.58 -14.63 10.21
C TRP A 198 -6.63 -15.51 10.88
N GLU A 199 -6.94 -15.17 12.12
CA GLU A 199 -7.87 -15.93 12.95
C GLU A 199 -8.96 -15.00 13.45
N THR A 200 -10.22 -15.37 13.20
CA THR A 200 -11.38 -14.60 13.64
C THR A 200 -11.34 -14.40 15.15
N GLY A 201 -11.54 -13.16 15.61
CA GLY A 201 -11.53 -12.82 17.03
C GLY A 201 -10.15 -12.39 17.56
N THR A 202 -9.11 -12.37 16.72
CA THR A 202 -7.82 -11.75 17.04
C THR A 202 -7.82 -10.24 16.76
N ALA A 203 -6.88 -9.49 17.34
CA ALA A 203 -6.77 -8.05 17.09
C ALA A 203 -6.32 -7.78 15.64
N PHE A 204 -5.44 -8.61 15.10
CA PHE A 204 -5.05 -8.56 13.69
C PHE A 204 -6.26 -8.71 12.75
N ALA A 205 -7.17 -9.65 13.04
CA ALA A 205 -8.38 -9.85 12.24
C ALA A 205 -9.42 -8.72 12.35
N GLN A 206 -9.40 -7.92 13.43
CA GLN A 206 -10.22 -6.69 13.50
C GLN A 206 -9.59 -5.52 12.73
N ALA A 207 -8.27 -5.43 12.76
CA ALA A 207 -7.53 -4.33 12.16
C ALA A 207 -7.39 -4.48 10.63
N ILE A 208 -7.22 -5.71 10.15
CA ILE A 208 -6.87 -6.04 8.78
C ILE A 208 -7.85 -7.07 8.22
N THR A 209 -8.32 -6.85 7.00
CA THR A 209 -9.19 -7.83 6.32
C THR A 209 -8.42 -9.11 6.00
N ARG A 210 -9.13 -10.19 5.66
CA ARG A 210 -8.47 -11.45 5.33
C ARG A 210 -7.50 -11.33 4.14
N SER A 211 -7.80 -10.47 3.16
CA SER A 211 -6.91 -10.22 2.01
C SER A 211 -5.70 -9.34 2.32
N GLY A 212 -5.62 -8.76 3.52
CA GLY A 212 -4.53 -7.87 3.92
C GLY A 212 -4.81 -6.37 3.73
N ASP A 213 -6.07 -5.97 3.49
CA ASP A 213 -6.46 -4.55 3.41
C ASP A 213 -6.49 -3.91 4.81
N ASP A 214 -5.85 -2.74 4.94
CA ASP A 214 -5.68 -2.00 6.18
C ASP A 214 -6.67 -0.84 6.37
N ALA A 215 -7.62 -0.67 5.45
CA ALA A 215 -8.69 0.31 5.57
C ALA A 215 -9.44 0.26 6.92
N PRO A 216 -9.74 -0.92 7.52
CA PRO A 216 -10.43 -0.96 8.81
C PRO A 216 -9.65 -0.25 9.92
N ILE A 217 -8.36 -0.56 10.10
CA ILE A 217 -7.57 0.08 11.16
C ILE A 217 -7.29 1.55 10.89
N ARG A 218 -7.10 1.96 9.62
CA ARG A 218 -6.96 3.37 9.26
C ARG A 218 -8.24 4.16 9.59
N SER A 219 -9.41 3.57 9.32
CA SER A 219 -10.70 4.18 9.65
C SER A 219 -10.91 4.28 11.17
N ALA A 220 -10.56 3.23 11.92
CA ALA A 220 -10.64 3.20 13.38
C ALA A 220 -9.70 4.23 14.01
N TRP A 221 -8.49 4.38 13.48
CA TRP A 221 -7.53 5.39 13.90
C TRP A 221 -8.06 6.81 13.66
N LEU A 222 -8.58 7.09 12.47
CA LEU A 222 -9.15 8.39 12.13
C LEU A 222 -10.28 8.77 13.12
N GLN A 223 -11.21 7.84 13.37
CA GLN A 223 -12.30 8.04 14.31
C GLN A 223 -11.80 8.24 15.75
N ALA A 224 -10.79 7.47 16.19
CA ALA A 224 -10.21 7.60 17.52
C ALA A 224 -9.54 8.96 17.71
N CYS A 225 -8.79 9.44 16.72
CA CYS A 225 -8.19 10.77 16.72
C CYS A 225 -9.25 11.86 16.77
N GLN A 226 -10.35 11.72 16.02
CA GLN A 226 -11.46 12.67 16.04
C GLN A 226 -12.13 12.74 17.42
N LEU A 227 -12.37 11.60 18.06
CA LEU A 227 -12.94 11.52 19.41
C LEU A 227 -12.01 12.08 20.48
N ALA A 228 -10.70 11.89 20.32
CA ALA A 228 -9.68 12.41 21.23
C ALA A 228 -9.38 13.92 21.00
N GLY A 229 -9.92 14.52 19.94
CA GLY A 229 -9.57 15.88 19.51
C GLY A 229 -8.10 16.01 19.09
N LEU A 230 -7.49 14.93 18.57
CA LEU A 230 -6.10 14.90 18.13
C LEU A 230 -6.00 15.14 16.62
N GLY A 231 -6.17 16.39 16.20
CA GLY A 231 -6.11 16.81 14.81
C GLY A 231 -6.75 18.16 14.58
N GLU A 232 -6.89 18.52 13.32
CA GLU A 232 -7.48 19.78 12.88
C GLU A 232 -8.67 19.49 11.98
N THR A 233 -9.78 20.21 12.19
CA THR A 233 -10.92 20.19 11.27
C THR A 233 -10.84 21.42 10.39
N ASP A 234 -10.80 21.22 9.09
CA ASP A 234 -10.90 22.32 8.12
C ASP A 234 -12.28 22.99 8.27
N PRO A 235 -12.35 24.29 8.60
CA PRO A 235 -13.62 24.99 8.80
C PRO A 235 -14.41 25.18 7.49
N GLU A 236 -13.76 25.11 6.32
CA GLU A 236 -14.42 25.30 5.03
C GLU A 236 -15.03 24.00 4.50
N THR A 237 -14.31 22.89 4.62
CA THR A 237 -14.76 21.57 4.11
C THR A 237 -15.38 20.68 5.19
N GLY A 238 -15.17 20.97 6.46
CA GLY A 238 -15.53 20.11 7.59
C GLY A 238 -14.66 18.84 7.70
N THR A 239 -13.60 18.72 6.90
CA THR A 239 -12.74 17.52 6.86
C THR A 239 -11.81 17.50 8.05
N PHE A 240 -11.86 16.42 8.83
CA PHE A 240 -10.92 16.20 9.93
C PHE A 240 -9.61 15.57 9.43
N THR A 241 -8.49 16.19 9.76
CA THR A 241 -7.14 15.69 9.50
C THR A 241 -6.47 15.34 10.83
N PRO A 242 -6.12 14.06 11.08
CA PRO A 242 -5.49 13.67 12.33
C PRO A 242 -4.06 14.23 12.43
N ALA A 243 -3.62 14.54 13.65
CA ALA A 243 -2.26 15.05 13.88
C ALA A 243 -1.18 13.96 13.76
N ALA A 244 -1.59 12.69 13.64
CA ALA A 244 -0.72 11.55 13.36
C ALA A 244 -1.45 10.56 12.44
N THR A 245 -0.71 9.90 11.55
CA THR A 245 -1.26 8.96 10.55
C THR A 245 -0.61 7.59 10.67
N VAL A 246 -1.37 6.53 10.43
CA VAL A 246 -0.83 5.16 10.41
C VAL A 246 0.19 5.03 9.28
N ALA A 247 1.45 4.82 9.65
CA ALA A 247 2.59 4.72 8.75
C ALA A 247 2.92 3.26 8.43
N TRP A 248 2.85 2.39 9.43
CA TRP A 248 3.19 0.98 9.28
C TRP A 248 2.32 0.11 10.18
N ILE A 249 2.06 -1.12 9.72
CA ILE A 249 1.29 -2.12 10.43
C ILE A 249 2.04 -3.43 10.36
N ALA A 250 2.26 -4.07 11.50
CA ALA A 250 2.91 -5.35 11.60
C ALA A 250 2.02 -6.35 12.34
N ALA A 251 1.94 -7.57 11.83
CA ALA A 251 1.37 -8.68 12.58
C ALA A 251 2.34 -9.10 13.69
N VAL A 252 1.81 -9.27 14.89
CA VAL A 252 2.55 -9.87 16.01
C VAL A 252 2.06 -11.32 16.09
N GLY A 253 2.99 -12.28 16.16
CA GLY A 253 2.73 -13.71 15.89
C GLY A 253 1.69 -14.41 16.78
N ASP A 254 1.12 -13.72 17.77
CA ASP A 254 0.08 -14.18 18.68
C ASP A 254 -1.33 -13.66 18.35
N GLY A 255 -1.53 -13.13 17.13
CA GLY A 255 -2.80 -12.57 16.69
C GLY A 255 -2.99 -11.10 17.12
N ASP A 256 -1.99 -10.52 17.78
CA ASP A 256 -1.94 -9.09 18.01
C ASP A 256 -1.46 -8.35 16.76
N VAL A 257 -1.68 -7.04 16.76
CA VAL A 257 -1.24 -6.17 15.68
C VAL A 257 -0.55 -4.95 16.26
N GLU A 258 0.60 -4.63 15.69
CA GLU A 258 1.35 -3.43 16.02
C GLU A 258 1.07 -2.38 14.96
N ILE A 259 0.64 -1.20 15.41
CA ILE A 259 0.50 -0.03 14.54
C ILE A 259 1.56 0.99 14.90
N SER A 260 2.25 1.50 13.89
CA SER A 260 3.17 2.62 13.99
C SER A 260 2.55 3.84 13.34
N VAL A 261 2.52 4.94 14.07
CA VAL A 261 1.97 6.21 13.60
C VAL A 261 3.09 7.24 13.44
N ASP A 262 3.00 7.98 12.35
CA ASP A 262 3.86 9.11 12.03
C ASP A 262 3.15 10.39 12.44
N THR A 263 3.81 11.20 13.25
CA THR A 263 3.26 12.46 13.78
C THR A 263 3.57 13.60 12.83
N ARG A 264 2.59 14.47 12.58
CA ARG A 264 2.73 15.59 11.64
C ARG A 264 3.76 16.63 12.11
N ASP A 265 3.92 16.78 13.42
CA ASP A 265 4.85 17.72 14.04
C ASP A 265 5.40 17.18 15.38
N TYR A 266 6.50 17.78 15.84
CA TYR A 266 7.21 17.40 17.07
C TYR A 266 6.49 17.77 18.38
N SER A 267 5.40 18.53 18.31
CA SER A 267 4.59 18.85 19.50
C SER A 267 3.65 17.72 19.89
N ILE A 268 3.43 16.77 18.97
CA ILE A 268 2.67 15.54 19.22
C ILE A 268 3.63 14.45 19.67
N GLY A 269 3.65 14.19 20.98
CA GLY A 269 4.42 13.12 21.59
C GLY A 269 3.55 11.98 22.13
N ASP A 270 4.18 11.11 22.90
CA ASP A 270 3.57 9.98 23.59
C ASP A 270 2.39 10.41 24.48
N GLN A 271 2.51 11.54 25.19
CA GLN A 271 1.42 12.04 26.05
C GLN A 271 0.16 12.37 25.26
N GLN A 272 0.30 13.04 24.12
CA GLN A 272 -0.82 13.42 23.26
C GLN A 272 -1.44 12.17 22.62
N LEU A 273 -0.61 11.25 22.13
CA LEU A 273 -1.05 10.01 21.48
C LEU A 273 -1.75 9.06 22.45
N ASN A 274 -1.29 8.98 23.71
CA ASN A 274 -1.93 8.14 24.72
C ASN A 274 -3.36 8.58 25.08
N ARG A 275 -3.79 9.80 24.72
CA ARG A 275 -5.20 10.22 24.84
C ARG A 275 -6.10 9.54 23.80
N VAL A 276 -5.56 9.12 22.66
CA VAL A 276 -6.30 8.41 21.61
C VAL A 276 -6.60 6.96 22.01
N ARG A 277 -5.74 6.38 22.86
CA ARG A 277 -5.75 4.96 23.20
C ARG A 277 -7.12 4.41 23.66
N PRO A 278 -7.84 5.02 24.62
CA PRO A 278 -9.14 4.49 25.04
C PRO A 278 -10.22 4.58 23.96
N HIS A 279 -10.07 5.50 23.00
CA HIS A 279 -10.96 5.61 21.85
C HIS A 279 -10.61 4.57 20.79
N LEU A 280 -9.31 4.33 20.57
CA LEU A 280 -8.81 3.33 19.63
C LEU A 280 -9.24 1.91 20.01
N GLU A 281 -9.21 1.57 21.30
CA GLU A 281 -9.72 0.29 21.81
C GLU A 281 -11.16 0.04 21.34
N ARG A 282 -12.01 1.07 21.42
CA ARG A 282 -13.42 0.99 21.02
C ARG A 282 -13.63 1.02 19.52
N THR A 283 -12.92 1.88 18.78
CA THR A 283 -13.11 2.02 17.34
C THR A 283 -12.52 0.84 16.57
N ALA A 284 -11.37 0.32 17.02
CA ALA A 284 -10.73 -0.88 16.45
C ALA A 284 -11.34 -2.18 16.99
N ARG A 285 -12.25 -2.11 17.96
CA ARG A 285 -12.94 -3.26 18.58
C ARG A 285 -11.97 -4.28 19.18
N VAL A 286 -10.95 -3.78 19.89
CA VAL A 286 -9.95 -4.59 20.59
C VAL A 286 -10.09 -4.40 22.09
N GLU A 287 -9.65 -5.39 22.87
CA GLU A 287 -9.75 -5.34 24.33
C GLU A 287 -8.74 -4.39 24.96
N SER A 288 -7.56 -4.23 24.35
CA SER A 288 -6.55 -3.32 24.86
C SER A 288 -5.64 -2.75 23.78
N ALA A 289 -5.11 -1.55 24.05
CA ALA A 289 -4.01 -0.96 23.34
C ALA A 289 -2.88 -0.62 24.32
N SER A 290 -1.63 -0.90 23.97
CA SER A 290 -0.48 -0.56 24.79
C SER A 290 -0.23 0.95 24.82
N PRO A 291 0.52 1.49 25.80
CA PRO A 291 1.02 2.85 25.69
C PRO A 291 1.86 3.04 24.43
N PHE A 292 1.76 4.21 23.81
CA PHE A 292 2.62 4.57 22.67
C PHE A 292 4.08 4.68 23.11
N GLN A 293 4.97 4.05 22.35
CA GLN A 293 6.42 4.11 22.54
C GLN A 293 7.08 4.67 21.30
N ARG A 294 8.07 5.54 21.46
CA ARG A 294 8.79 6.14 20.33
C ARG A 294 9.88 5.19 19.82
N ASP A 295 9.80 4.81 18.56
CA ASP A 295 10.91 4.23 17.81
C ASP A 295 11.83 5.36 17.34
N ALA A 296 12.95 5.55 18.04
CA ALA A 296 13.90 6.62 17.73
C ALA A 296 14.57 6.48 16.35
N ALA A 297 14.62 5.27 15.77
CA ALA A 297 15.27 5.05 14.48
C ALA A 297 14.41 5.54 13.31
N ARG A 298 13.09 5.43 13.44
CA ARG A 298 12.11 5.82 12.41
C ARG A 298 11.34 7.10 12.75
N ASP A 299 11.48 7.57 13.99
CA ASP A 299 10.70 8.67 14.59
C ASP A 299 9.18 8.41 14.59
N TRP A 300 8.79 7.13 14.64
CA TRP A 300 7.39 6.72 14.74
C TRP A 300 7.01 6.40 16.17
N PHE A 301 5.72 6.46 16.44
CA PHE A 301 5.16 6.01 17.70
C PHE A 301 4.38 4.73 17.51
N THR A 302 4.69 3.74 18.32
CA THR A 302 4.19 2.38 18.15
C THR A 302 3.27 2.02 19.30
N THR A 303 2.11 1.43 18.97
CA THR A 303 1.22 0.79 19.94
C THR A 303 0.84 -0.60 19.45
N ARG A 304 0.72 -1.53 20.39
CA ARG A 304 0.24 -2.88 20.16
C ARG A 304 -1.23 -2.97 20.55
N LEU A 305 -2.04 -3.53 19.66
CA LEU A 305 -3.45 -3.83 19.88
C LEU A 305 -3.61 -5.31 20.15
N SER A 306 -4.39 -5.64 21.18
CA SER A 306 -4.58 -7.01 21.60
C SER A 306 -6.03 -7.31 21.98
N MET A 307 -6.42 -8.55 21.76
CA MET A 307 -7.66 -9.15 22.29
C MET A 307 -7.44 -9.80 23.65
N ASN A 308 -6.18 -10.01 24.02
CA ASN A 308 -5.85 -10.33 25.40
C ASN A 308 -5.88 -9.02 26.17
N THR A 309 -6.45 -9.05 27.38
CA THR A 309 -6.37 -7.90 28.27
C THR A 309 -4.89 -7.61 28.48
N ALA A 310 -4.45 -6.37 28.22
CA ALA A 310 -3.06 -5.97 28.43
C ALA A 310 -2.61 -6.49 29.79
N PRO A 311 -1.47 -7.20 29.90
CA PRO A 311 -0.96 -7.56 31.20
C PRO A 311 -0.85 -6.26 31.99
N THR A 312 -1.69 -6.16 33.02
CA THR A 312 -1.54 -5.11 34.03
C THR A 312 -0.08 -5.17 34.41
N ALA A 313 0.64 -4.04 34.39
CA ALA A 313 2.04 -3.98 34.73
C ALA A 313 2.25 -4.48 36.18
N VAL A 314 2.32 -5.80 36.34
CA VAL A 314 2.82 -6.54 37.50
C VAL A 314 4.10 -7.23 37.03
N GLY A 315 4.94 -6.40 36.42
CA GLY A 315 6.32 -6.66 36.06
C GLY A 315 7.11 -5.39 36.30
N GLN A 316 6.74 -4.60 37.33
CA GLN A 316 7.75 -3.80 37.99
C GLN A 316 8.82 -4.79 38.42
N ALA A 317 10.02 -4.63 37.86
CA ALA A 317 11.21 -5.20 38.42
C ALA A 317 11.10 -5.07 39.94
N GLN A 318 11.05 -6.21 40.62
CA GLN A 318 11.47 -6.24 42.02
C GLN A 318 12.78 -5.47 42.05
N PRO A 319 12.92 -4.43 42.90
CA PRO A 319 14.21 -3.77 43.04
C PRO A 319 15.22 -4.88 43.26
N ALA A 320 16.25 -4.88 42.42
CA ALA A 320 17.38 -5.77 42.58
C ALA A 320 17.68 -5.82 44.07
N LYS A 321 17.74 -7.03 44.65
CA LYS A 321 18.27 -7.21 45.99
C LYS A 321 19.56 -6.42 46.02
N GLU A 322 19.52 -5.28 46.71
CA GLU A 322 20.67 -4.54 47.09
C GLU A 322 21.49 -5.56 47.85
N LEU A 323 22.55 -6.07 47.22
CA LEU A 323 23.60 -6.76 47.95
C LEU A 323 24.08 -5.69 48.93
N THR A 324 23.59 -5.77 50.17
CA THR A 324 24.19 -5.12 51.31
C THR A 324 25.67 -5.44 51.25
N ALA A 325 26.45 -4.48 50.78
CA ALA A 325 27.88 -4.45 50.99
C ALA A 325 28.07 -4.64 52.50
N ALA A 326 28.78 -5.70 52.87
CA ALA A 326 29.15 -5.92 54.25
C ALA A 326 29.81 -4.63 54.78
N PRO A 327 29.50 -4.18 56.00
CA PRO A 327 30.21 -3.06 56.59
C PRO A 327 31.69 -3.45 56.66
N ILE A 328 32.54 -2.67 55.99
CA ILE A 328 33.97 -2.74 56.23
C ILE A 328 34.17 -2.17 57.62
N ASP A 329 34.43 -3.05 58.58
CA ASP A 329 34.75 -2.71 59.96
C ASP A 329 36.13 -2.05 59.99
N TYR A 330 36.15 -0.71 59.92
CA TYR A 330 37.32 0.12 60.22
C TYR A 330 37.21 0.55 61.70
N ASN A 331 37.42 -0.39 62.61
CA ASN A 331 37.75 -0.12 64.01
C ASN A 331 38.87 -1.09 64.43
N ASP A 332 40.06 -0.87 63.88
CA ASP A 332 41.31 -1.43 64.40
C ASP A 332 41.90 -0.43 65.42
N ASP A 333 41.15 -0.25 66.51
CA ASP A 333 41.52 0.57 67.65
C ASP A 333 41.57 -0.36 68.88
N GLY A 334 42.56 -1.26 68.93
CA GLY A 334 42.65 -2.31 69.94
C GLY A 334 44.08 -2.69 70.31
N ASP A 335 44.84 -1.69 70.78
CA ASP A 335 46.07 -1.86 71.56
C ASP A 335 45.83 -2.70 72.83
N TRP A 336 46.92 -3.28 73.37
CA TRP A 336 47.10 -3.99 74.66
C TRP A 336 46.64 -5.48 74.71
N VAL A 337 47.52 -6.50 74.83
CA VAL A 337 48.65 -6.70 75.78
C VAL A 337 49.75 -7.58 75.16
#